data_AF-A0A3B8MQ53-F1
#
_entry.id   AF-A0A3B8MQ53-F1
#
_cell.length_a   1.000
_cell.length_b   1.000
_cell.length_c   1.000
_cell.angle_alpha   90.00
_cell.angle_beta   90.00
_cell.angle_gamma   90.00
#
_symmetry.space_group_name_H-M   'P 1'
#
loop_
_entity.id
_entity.type
_entity.pdbx_description
1 polymer ?
#
loop_
_entity_poly.entity_id
_entity_poly.type
_entity_poly.pdbx_seq_one_letter_code
_entity_poly.pdbx_strand_id
1 'polypeptide(L)'
;GVAGVMGGLSTEITDSSSNVLIEAAWFEPVTIARTQRRHKLPSEASKRFSRGVDPLVAEAAAERAVGLLELYAGGTRDSLGSRVIADSAGVMPQLFLALDAVAGLSG
;
A
#
# COMPACT_ATOMS: atom_id res chain seq x y z
N GLY A 1 3.63 -15.06 -1.08
CA GLY A 1 4.54 -14.11 -0.41
C GLY A 1 4.22 -14.03 1.06
N VAL A 2 4.88 -13.11 1.78
CA VAL A 2 4.51 -12.68 3.13
C VAL A 2 3.88 -11.30 3.01
N ALA A 3 2.56 -11.23 3.19
CA ALA A 3 1.75 -10.03 2.95
C ALA A 3 2.34 -8.77 3.63
N GLY A 4 2.43 -7.68 2.87
CA GLY A 4 3.03 -6.42 3.33
C GLY A 4 4.52 -6.47 3.67
N VAL A 5 5.21 -7.58 3.43
CA VAL A 5 6.65 -7.75 3.70
C VAL A 5 7.41 -8.13 2.43
N MET A 6 7.04 -9.21 1.75
CA MET A 6 7.80 -9.69 0.59
C MET A 6 6.91 -10.49 -0.36
N GLY A 7 7.21 -10.43 -1.66
CA GLY A 7 6.59 -11.27 -2.68
C GLY A 7 6.83 -12.77 -2.44
N GLY A 8 6.12 -13.61 -3.20
CA GLY A 8 6.36 -15.06 -3.20
C GLY A 8 7.23 -15.47 -4.37
N LEU A 9 8.13 -16.43 -4.15
CA LEU A 9 8.97 -16.99 -5.21
C LEU A 9 8.14 -17.60 -6.36
N SER A 10 7.03 -18.27 -6.05
CA SER A 10 6.17 -18.92 -7.05
C SER A 10 5.38 -17.96 -7.94
N THR A 11 5.32 -16.68 -7.58
CA THR A 11 4.57 -15.64 -8.30
C THR A 11 5.48 -14.46 -8.66
N GLU A 12 6.79 -14.67 -8.61
CA GLU A 12 7.77 -13.66 -8.98
C GLU A 12 7.72 -13.41 -10.49
N ILE A 13 7.88 -12.14 -10.88
CA ILE A 13 8.01 -11.77 -12.29
C ILE A 13 9.39 -12.22 -12.78
N THR A 14 9.41 -12.88 -13.92
CA THR A 14 10.60 -13.36 -14.63
C THR A 14 10.66 -12.81 -16.04
N ASP A 15 11.76 -13.05 -16.76
CA ASP A 15 11.91 -12.66 -18.17
C ASP A 15 10.88 -13.29 -19.10
N SER A 16 10.24 -14.40 -18.68
CA SER A 16 9.18 -15.07 -19.45
C SER A 16 7.77 -14.62 -19.07
N SER A 17 7.63 -13.68 -18.13
CA SER A 17 6.33 -13.19 -17.67
C SER A 17 5.68 -12.29 -18.72
N SER A 18 4.48 -12.68 -19.16
CA SER A 18 3.68 -11.91 -20.14
C SER A 18 2.38 -11.35 -19.54
N ASN A 19 1.88 -11.97 -18.48
CA ASN A 19 0.66 -11.56 -17.79
C ASN A 19 0.99 -11.26 -16.33
N VAL A 20 0.61 -10.08 -15.85
CA VAL A 20 0.92 -9.60 -14.50
C VAL A 20 -0.36 -9.16 -13.80
N LEU A 21 -0.54 -9.59 -12.56
CA LEU A 21 -1.57 -9.07 -11.66
C LEU A 21 -0.95 -8.06 -10.71
N ILE A 22 -1.55 -6.87 -10.60
CA ILE A 22 -1.06 -5.81 -9.71
C ILE A 22 -1.77 -5.90 -8.36
N GLU A 23 -0.98 -6.06 -7.29
CA GLU A 23 -1.44 -5.99 -5.91
C GLU A 23 -1.16 -4.59 -5.34
N ALA A 24 -2.22 -3.87 -4.99
CA ALA A 24 -2.14 -2.67 -4.16
C ALA A 24 -3.04 -2.87 -2.95
N ALA A 25 -2.45 -2.82 -1.75
CA ALA A 25 -3.12 -3.20 -0.52
C ALA A 25 -2.70 -2.30 0.64
N TRP A 26 -3.52 -2.29 1.68
CA TRP A 26 -3.20 -1.74 2.99
C TRP A 26 -3.16 -2.89 4.00
N PHE A 27 -2.16 -2.87 4.89
CA PHE A 27 -2.01 -3.86 5.94
C PHE A 27 -1.92 -3.19 7.31
N GLU A 28 -2.40 -3.88 8.34
CA GLU A 28 -2.35 -3.40 9.71
C GLU A 28 -0.88 -3.20 10.17
N PRO A 29 -0.46 -1.97 10.54
CA PRO A 29 0.95 -1.65 10.77
C PRO A 29 1.65 -2.48 11.84
N VAL A 30 0.97 -2.81 12.95
CA VAL A 30 1.54 -3.59 14.05
C VAL A 30 1.85 -5.01 13.61
N THR A 31 0.95 -5.61 12.83
CA THR A 31 1.10 -6.95 12.27
C THR A 31 2.29 -7.00 11.32
N ILE A 32 2.45 -5.99 10.46
CA ILE A 32 3.64 -5.90 9.58
C ILE A 32 4.92 -5.71 10.39
N ALA A 33 4.94 -4.81 11.37
CA ALA A 33 6.09 -4.58 12.24
C ALA A 33 6.53 -5.87 12.97
N ARG A 34 5.58 -6.67 13.45
CA ARG A 34 5.85 -7.95 14.11
C ARG A 34 6.39 -8.99 13.12
N THR A 35 5.77 -9.11 11.94
CA THR A 35 6.14 -10.09 10.93
C THR A 35 7.53 -9.82 10.36
N GLN A 36 7.83 -8.59 9.96
CA GLN A 36 9.16 -8.27 9.42
C GLN A 36 10.30 -8.47 10.43
N ARG A 37 10.07 -8.17 11.72
CA ARG A 37 11.05 -8.42 12.79
C ARG A 37 11.25 -9.91 13.04
N ARG A 38 10.16 -10.69 13.12
CA ARG A 38 10.21 -12.15 13.34
C ARG A 38 11.02 -12.86 12.27
N HIS A 39 10.82 -12.48 11.01
CA HIS A 39 11.48 -13.10 9.87
C HIS A 39 12.79 -12.42 9.47
N LYS A 40 13.19 -11.32 10.15
CA LYS A 40 14.37 -10.52 9.85
C LYS A 40 14.38 -10.00 8.40
N LEU A 41 13.23 -9.54 7.92
CA LEU A 41 13.00 -9.06 6.54
C LEU A 41 12.52 -7.60 6.51
N PRO A 42 13.39 -6.62 6.80
CA PRO A 42 13.05 -5.20 6.73
C PRO A 42 13.09 -4.69 5.28
N SER A 43 12.17 -5.16 4.44
CA SER A 43 12.00 -4.68 3.07
C SER A 43 11.51 -3.23 3.00
N GLU A 44 11.63 -2.63 1.83
CA GLU A 44 11.07 -1.30 1.56
C GLU A 44 9.54 -1.25 1.75
N ALA A 45 8.84 -2.34 1.42
CA ALA A 45 7.40 -2.46 1.68
C ALA A 45 7.11 -2.51 3.19
N SER A 46 7.79 -3.38 3.95
CA SER A 46 7.50 -3.56 5.37
C SER A 46 7.82 -2.32 6.21
N LYS A 47 8.86 -1.57 5.84
CA LYS A 47 9.18 -0.28 6.47
C LYS A 47 8.07 0.75 6.28
N ARG A 48 7.46 0.82 5.09
CA ARG A 48 6.35 1.75 4.80
C ARG A 48 5.09 1.32 5.54
N PHE A 49 4.66 0.07 5.35
CA PHE A 49 3.44 -0.43 5.99
C PHE A 49 3.50 -0.39 7.52
N SER A 50 4.65 -0.68 8.14
CA SER A 50 4.78 -0.61 9.61
C SER A 50 4.69 0.81 10.20
N ARG A 51 4.82 1.85 9.37
CA ARG A 51 4.62 3.26 9.76
C ARG A 51 3.23 3.79 9.38
N GLY A 52 2.40 2.93 8.77
CA GLY A 52 1.14 3.34 8.15
C GLY A 52 1.35 3.87 6.74
N VAL A 53 0.46 3.45 5.85
CA VAL A 53 0.24 4.08 4.55
C VAL A 53 -1.22 4.52 4.49
N ASP A 54 -1.55 5.46 3.61
CA ASP A 54 -2.92 5.89 3.42
C ASP A 54 -3.76 4.70 2.88
N PRO A 55 -4.84 4.28 3.58
CA PRO A 55 -5.67 3.16 3.14
C PRO A 55 -6.50 3.48 1.88
N LEU A 56 -6.67 4.75 1.50
CA LEU A 56 -7.53 5.17 0.39
C LEU A 56 -6.78 5.30 -0.95
N VAL A 57 -5.44 5.25 -0.96
CA VAL A 57 -4.65 5.44 -2.19
C VAL A 57 -4.39 4.16 -2.98
N ALA A 58 -4.76 2.99 -2.45
CA ALA A 58 -4.43 1.69 -3.06
C ALA A 58 -4.92 1.58 -4.51
N GLU A 59 -6.18 1.96 -4.76
CA GLU A 59 -6.77 1.91 -6.11
C GLU A 59 -6.05 2.86 -7.08
N ALA A 60 -5.86 4.12 -6.70
CA ALA A 60 -5.16 5.10 -7.54
C ALA A 60 -3.70 4.68 -7.81
N ALA A 61 -3.03 4.05 -6.84
CA ALA A 61 -1.69 3.52 -7.00
C ALA A 61 -1.65 2.33 -7.97
N ALA A 62 -2.62 1.41 -7.89
CA ALA A 62 -2.74 0.30 -8.84
C ALA A 62 -2.97 0.82 -10.27
N GLU A 63 -3.91 1.74 -10.47
CA GLU A 63 -4.18 2.35 -11.78
C GLU A 63 -2.95 3.06 -12.35
N ARG A 64 -2.20 3.77 -11.50
CA ARG A 64 -0.95 4.40 -11.92
C ARG A 64 0.10 3.36 -12.34
N ALA A 65 0.25 2.27 -11.60
CA ALA A 65 1.18 1.20 -11.94
C ALA A 65 0.81 0.52 -13.28
N VAL A 66 -0.47 0.22 -13.48
CA VAL A 66 -0.99 -0.34 -14.75
C VAL A 66 -0.71 0.61 -15.91
N GLY A 67 -1.04 1.90 -15.78
CA GLY A 67 -0.80 2.88 -16.84
C GLY A 67 0.68 3.05 -17.20
N LEU A 68 1.59 2.90 -16.22
CA LEU A 68 3.03 2.90 -16.48
C LEU A 68 3.48 1.63 -17.23
N LEU A 69 2.89 0.47 -16.93
CA LEU A 69 3.17 -0.77 -17.66
C LEU A 69 2.65 -0.71 -19.11
N GLU A 70 1.47 -0.14 -19.34
CA GLU A 70 0.98 0.09 -20.71
C GLU A 70 1.93 1.02 -21.48
N LEU A 71 2.38 2.11 -20.86
CA LEU A 71 3.25 3.10 -21.51
C LEU A 71 4.64 2.55 -21.83
N TYR A 72 5.28 1.85 -20.88
CA TYR A 72 6.69 1.49 -20.98
C TYR A 72 6.93 0.03 -21.33
N ALA A 73 6.02 -0.87 -20.99
CA ALA A 73 6.13 -2.30 -21.30
C ALA A 73 5.25 -2.72 -22.49
N GLY A 74 4.45 -1.81 -23.06
CA GLY A 74 3.57 -2.10 -24.20
C GLY A 74 2.44 -3.07 -23.88
N GLY A 75 2.14 -3.24 -22.59
CA GLY A 75 1.04 -4.10 -22.13
C GLY A 75 -0.33 -3.51 -22.44
N THR A 76 -1.37 -4.31 -22.22
CA THR A 76 -2.77 -3.87 -22.27
C THR A 76 -3.48 -4.31 -21.00
N ARG A 77 -4.32 -3.45 -20.43
CA ARG A 77 -5.11 -3.80 -19.24
C ARG A 77 -6.26 -4.75 -19.58
N ASP A 78 -6.55 -5.66 -18.65
CA ASP A 78 -7.75 -6.48 -18.64
C ASP A 78 -8.79 -5.86 -17.67
N SER A 79 -10.05 -6.23 -17.86
CA SER A 79 -11.17 -5.99 -16.94
C SER A 79 -11.17 -6.90 -15.70
N LEU A 80 -10.37 -7.98 -15.71
CA LEU A 80 -10.25 -8.91 -14.58
C LEU A 80 -9.56 -8.25 -13.37
N GLY A 81 -10.17 -8.34 -12.20
CA GLY A 81 -9.62 -7.82 -10.96
C GLY A 81 -10.60 -7.94 -9.79
N SER A 82 -10.17 -7.47 -8.62
CA SER A 82 -11.01 -7.34 -7.43
C SER A 82 -10.68 -6.06 -6.69
N ARG A 83 -11.72 -5.42 -6.16
CA ARG A 83 -11.61 -4.20 -5.34
C ARG A 83 -12.39 -4.42 -4.05
N VAL A 84 -11.72 -4.22 -2.92
CA VAL A 84 -12.33 -4.26 -1.59
C VAL A 84 -11.81 -3.08 -0.78
N ILE A 85 -12.71 -2.22 -0.33
CA ILE A 85 -12.43 -1.12 0.58
C ILE A 85 -13.38 -1.27 1.77
N ALA A 86 -12.83 -1.34 2.98
CA ALA A 86 -13.65 -1.41 4.19
C ALA A 86 -14.32 -0.06 4.46
N ASP A 87 -15.54 -0.07 5.00
CA ASP A 87 -16.27 1.16 5.36
C ASP A 87 -15.53 2.01 6.40
N SER A 88 -14.66 1.39 7.20
CA SER A 88 -13.81 2.05 8.19
C SER A 88 -12.51 2.62 7.62
N ALA A 89 -12.19 2.38 6.35
CA ALA A 89 -10.96 2.85 5.74
C ALA A 89 -10.91 4.39 5.72
N GLY A 90 -9.84 4.96 6.26
CA GLY A 90 -9.62 6.41 6.25
C GLY A 90 -10.54 7.21 7.17
N VAL A 91 -11.35 6.57 8.02
CA VAL A 91 -12.18 7.28 9.00
C VAL A 91 -11.27 7.99 10.01
N MET A 92 -11.32 9.32 10.03
CA MET A 92 -10.58 10.16 10.97
C MET A 92 -11.54 10.78 12.00
N PRO A 93 -11.14 10.86 13.28
CA PRO A 93 -11.93 11.58 14.28
C PRO A 93 -11.94 13.07 13.95
N GLN A 94 -13.06 13.73 14.24
CA GLN A 94 -13.12 15.19 14.22
C GLN A 94 -12.32 15.73 15.41
N LEU A 95 -11.40 16.66 15.12
CA LEU A 95 -10.59 17.34 16.11
C LEU A 95 -11.01 18.81 16.17
N PHE A 96 -11.44 19.27 17.34
CA PHE A 96 -11.74 20.68 17.58
C PHE A 96 -10.48 21.39 18.07
N LEU A 97 -10.05 22.42 17.35
CA LEU A 97 -8.93 23.27 17.71
C LEU A 97 -9.47 24.67 18.01
N ALA A 98 -9.19 25.19 19.21
CA ALA A 98 -9.48 26.59 19.52
C ALA A 98 -8.66 27.50 18.59
N LEU A 99 -9.25 28.62 18.16
CA LEU A 99 -8.62 29.56 17.22
C LEU A 99 -7.26 30.09 17.71
N ASP A 100 -7.11 30.23 19.02
CA ASP A 100 -5.90 30.70 19.71
C ASP A 100 -4.98 29.56 20.18
N ALA A 101 -5.31 28.30 19.90
CA ALA A 101 -4.54 27.14 20.38
C ALA A 101 -3.07 27.16 19.93
N VAL A 102 -2.80 27.67 18.72
CA VAL A 102 -1.43 27.81 18.22
C VAL A 102 -0.69 28.94 18.94
N ALA A 103 -1.33 30.09 19.12
CA ALA A 103 -0.73 31.24 19.82
C ALA A 103 -0.37 30.89 21.28
N GLY A 104 -1.23 30.14 21.97
CA GLY A 104 -0.96 29.64 23.32
C GLY A 104 0.20 28.63 23.41
N LEU A 105 0.59 28.01 22.28
CA LEU A 105 1.73 27.08 22.21
C LEU A 105 3.03 27.74 21.73
N SER A 106 2.94 28.79 20.91
CA SER A 106 4.11 29.44 20.30
C SER A 106 4.67 30.63 21.09
N GLY A 107 3.89 31.20 22.03
CA GLY A 107 4.22 32.46 22.69
C GLY A 107 3.81 33.67 21.86
#